data_AF-A0AAP0MTG7-F1
#
_entry.id   AF-A0AAP0MTG7-F1
#
_cell.length_a   1.000
_cell.length_b   1.000
_cell.length_c   1.000
_cell.angle_alpha   90.00
_cell.angle_beta   90.00
_cell.angle_gamma   90.00
#
_symmetry.space_group_name_H-M   'P 1'
#
loop_
_entity.id
_entity.type
_entity.pdbx_description
1 polymer ?
#
loop_
_entity_poly.entity_id
_entity_poly.type
_entity_poly.pdbx_seq_one_letter_code
_entity_poly.pdbx_strand_id
1 'polypeptide(L)'
;MEAAEELERRSKFLNSLIQKKKAKEQQEQNDQLNVRVRASDMPLPLQNKAFKCARDQLDSMPGKLDSKRLALALKKNLIKTWRQTETRIVHSSSPHAQEFDSSYGPAWHCIVGTSFGSYVTHSLGGFLYFSIDKVYILLFKTAVEPLDH
;
A
#
# COMPACT_ATOMS: atom_id res chain seq x y z
N MET A 1 -17.82 -26.55 26.65
CA MET A 1 -18.22 -25.22 26.14
C MET A 1 -17.34 -24.13 26.74
N GLU A 2 -17.17 -24.11 28.06
CA GLU A 2 -16.39 -23.11 28.82
C GLU A 2 -14.91 -22.96 28.40
N ALA A 3 -14.19 -24.07 28.16
CA ALA A 3 -12.78 -24.02 27.73
C ALA A 3 -12.58 -23.37 26.34
N ALA A 4 -13.56 -23.51 25.43
CA ALA A 4 -13.49 -22.91 24.09
C ALA A 4 -13.73 -21.39 24.13
N GLU A 5 -14.69 -20.95 24.96
CA GLU A 5 -14.97 -19.52 25.15
C GLU A 5 -13.78 -18.80 25.80
N GLU A 6 -13.15 -19.43 26.79
CA GLU A 6 -11.93 -18.90 27.43
C GLU A 6 -10.76 -18.79 26.42
N LEU A 7 -10.58 -19.80 25.57
CA LEU A 7 -9.58 -19.76 24.51
C LEU A 7 -9.85 -18.63 23.51
N GLU A 8 -11.11 -18.41 23.13
CA GLU A 8 -11.51 -17.34 22.25
C GLU A 8 -11.24 -15.96 22.87
N ARG A 9 -11.57 -15.76 24.16
CA ARG A 9 -11.27 -14.52 24.90
C ARG A 9 -9.77 -14.22 24.92
N ARG A 10 -8.94 -15.23 25.22
CA ARG A 10 -7.47 -15.08 25.22
C ARG A 10 -6.93 -14.76 23.82
N SER A 11 -7.46 -15.40 22.78
CA SER A 11 -7.09 -15.13 21.39
C SER A 11 -7.42 -13.68 20.99
N LYS A 12 -8.63 -13.20 21.29
CA LYS A 12 -9.04 -11.80 21.03
C LYS A 12 -8.17 -10.81 21.78
N PHE A 13 -7.88 -11.07 23.06
CA PHE A 13 -7.03 -10.22 23.87
C PHE A 13 -5.60 -10.14 23.32
N LEU A 14 -4.99 -11.29 23.00
CA LEU A 14 -3.65 -11.34 22.41
C LEU A 14 -3.60 -10.60 21.07
N ASN A 15 -4.59 -10.82 20.20
CA ASN A 15 -4.70 -10.10 18.93
C ASN A 15 -4.81 -8.59 19.15
N SER A 16 -5.60 -8.14 20.13
CA SER A 16 -5.70 -6.72 20.49
C SER A 16 -4.35 -6.13 20.91
N LEU A 17 -3.59 -6.84 21.75
CA LEU A 17 -2.24 -6.42 22.15
C LEU A 17 -1.27 -6.35 20.97
N ILE A 18 -1.32 -7.34 20.08
CA ILE A 18 -0.49 -7.37 18.85
C ILE A 18 -0.82 -6.17 17.97
N GLN A 19 -2.10 -5.88 17.73
CA GLN A 19 -2.52 -4.75 16.91
C GLN A 19 -2.11 -3.42 17.54
N LYS A 20 -2.26 -3.28 18.86
CA LYS A 20 -1.85 -2.07 19.59
C LYS A 20 -0.33 -1.84 19.49
N LYS A 21 0.48 -2.90 19.60
CA LYS A 21 1.94 -2.83 19.44
C LYS A 21 2.31 -2.43 18.00
N LYS A 22 1.73 -3.10 17.00
CA LYS A 22 1.96 -2.77 15.58
C LYS A 22 1.57 -1.34 15.24
N ALA A 23 0.45 -0.84 15.76
CA ALA A 23 0.02 0.54 15.56
C ALA A 23 1.00 1.54 16.17
N LYS A 24 1.54 1.25 17.36
CA LYS A 24 2.55 2.10 18.01
C LYS A 24 3.87 2.13 17.23
N GLU A 25 4.40 0.96 16.86
CA GLU A 25 5.63 0.85 16.06
C GLU A 25 5.48 1.55 14.70
N GLN A 26 4.31 1.41 14.07
CA GLN A 26 3.98 2.09 12.83
C GLN A 26 3.95 3.62 13.00
N GLN A 27 3.37 4.10 14.10
CA GLN A 27 3.31 5.53 14.39
C GLN A 27 4.71 6.10 14.58
N GLU A 28 5.56 5.44 15.38
CA GLU A 28 6.96 5.85 15.58
C GLU A 28 7.74 5.89 14.26
N GLN A 29 7.54 4.89 13.38
CA GLN A 29 8.17 4.87 12.07
C GLN A 29 7.63 5.98 11.15
N ASN A 30 6.32 6.25 11.20
CA ASN A 30 5.72 7.33 10.41
C ASN A 30 6.23 8.70 10.86
N ASP A 31 6.35 8.91 12.17
CA ASP A 31 6.88 10.15 12.75
C ASP A 31 8.33 10.37 12.33
N GLN A 32 9.16 9.31 12.34
CA GLN A 32 10.54 9.38 11.86
C GLN A 32 10.65 9.75 10.37
N LEU A 33 9.65 9.38 9.56
CA LEU A 33 9.61 9.66 8.12
C LEU A 33 8.79 10.93 7.78
N ASN A 34 8.28 11.67 8.76
CA ASN A 34 7.27 12.74 8.62
C ASN A 34 6.07 12.35 7.73
N VAL A 35 5.63 11.10 7.84
CA VAL A 35 4.50 10.56 7.08
C VAL A 35 3.20 10.81 7.85
N ARG A 36 2.19 11.30 7.15
CA ARG A 36 0.82 11.39 7.67
C ARG A 36 -0.12 10.64 6.74
N VAL A 37 -0.63 9.50 7.21
CA VAL A 37 -1.66 8.73 6.49
C VAL A 37 -2.99 9.46 6.61
N ARG A 38 -3.65 9.69 5.47
CA ARG A 38 -4.96 10.35 5.39
C ARG A 38 -6.08 9.33 5.22
N ALA A 39 -5.85 8.31 4.39
CA ALA A 39 -6.76 7.18 4.20
C ALA A 39 -6.01 6.01 3.56
N SER A 40 -6.32 4.77 3.93
CA SER A 40 -5.71 3.59 3.32
C SER A 40 -6.49 2.31 3.62
N ASP A 41 -6.60 1.42 2.63
CA ASP A 41 -6.95 0.00 2.81
C ASP A 41 -5.73 -0.92 2.58
N MET A 42 -4.60 -0.36 2.13
CA MET A 42 -3.36 -1.06 1.84
C MET A 42 -2.78 -1.70 3.12
N PRO A 43 -2.30 -2.97 3.07
CA PRO A 43 -1.64 -3.60 4.22
C PRO A 43 -0.42 -2.83 4.74
N LEU A 44 -0.25 -2.79 6.06
CA LEU A 44 0.85 -2.06 6.73
C LEU A 44 2.25 -2.33 6.15
N PRO A 45 2.66 -3.58 5.83
CA PRO A 45 3.98 -3.83 5.24
C PRO A 45 4.19 -3.13 3.89
N LEU A 46 3.13 -2.95 3.11
CA LEU A 46 3.16 -2.27 1.83
C LEU A 46 3.15 -0.76 2.00
N GLN A 47 2.36 -0.24 2.94
CA GLN A 47 2.41 1.17 3.33
C GLN A 47 3.84 1.59 3.74
N ASN A 48 4.48 0.80 4.60
CA ASN A 48 5.85 1.05 5.05
C ASN A 48 6.87 1.13 3.91
N LYS A 49 6.72 0.26 2.91
CA LYS A 49 7.60 0.29 1.73
C LYS A 49 7.32 1.51 0.85
N ALA A 50 6.05 1.89 0.69
CA ALA A 50 5.69 3.12 -0.02
C ALA A 50 6.28 4.36 0.67
N PHE A 51 6.18 4.44 1.99
CA PHE A 51 6.70 5.54 2.79
C PHE A 51 8.21 5.68 2.67
N LYS A 52 8.95 4.58 2.88
CA LYS A 52 10.41 4.54 2.73
C LYS A 52 10.83 4.95 1.33
N CYS A 53 10.24 4.34 0.30
CA CYS A 53 10.54 4.68 -1.08
C CYS A 53 10.24 6.15 -1.40
N ALA A 54 9.14 6.71 -0.89
CA ALA A 54 8.80 8.11 -1.11
C ALA A 54 9.82 9.04 -0.45
N ARG A 55 10.20 8.76 0.80
CA ARG A 55 11.20 9.53 1.55
C ARG A 55 12.56 9.49 0.85
N ASP A 56 13.06 8.31 0.50
CA ASP A 56 14.36 8.15 -0.18
C ASP A 56 14.39 8.94 -1.50
N GLN A 57 13.29 8.92 -2.26
CA GLN A 57 13.20 9.69 -3.49
C GLN A 57 13.18 11.20 -3.21
N LEU A 58 12.37 11.67 -2.26
CA LEU A 58 12.32 13.09 -1.89
C LEU A 58 13.68 13.61 -1.40
N ASP A 59 14.40 12.82 -0.59
CA ASP A 59 15.71 13.21 -0.06
C ASP A 59 16.78 13.25 -1.17
N SER A 60 16.67 12.40 -2.19
CA SER A 60 17.54 12.42 -3.38
C SER A 60 17.30 13.58 -4.34
N MET A 61 16.31 14.44 -4.06
CA MET A 61 15.83 15.51 -4.93
C MET A 61 15.88 16.87 -4.20
N PRO A 62 17.07 17.39 -3.89
CA PRO A 62 17.19 18.68 -3.20
C PRO A 62 16.69 19.80 -4.13
N GLY A 63 15.55 20.41 -3.76
CA GLY A 63 14.98 21.55 -4.47
C GLY A 63 13.51 21.37 -4.84
N LYS A 64 13.17 21.65 -6.10
CA LYS A 64 11.79 21.62 -6.59
C LYS A 64 11.31 20.17 -6.74
N LEU A 65 10.11 19.88 -6.25
CA LEU A 65 9.44 18.61 -6.45
C LEU A 65 9.31 18.27 -7.94
N ASP A 66 9.87 17.13 -8.34
CA ASP A 66 9.55 16.48 -9.62
C ASP A 66 8.55 15.35 -9.37
N SER A 67 7.27 15.71 -9.49
CA SER A 67 6.14 14.82 -9.27
C SER A 67 6.17 13.59 -10.20
N LYS A 68 6.68 13.74 -11.43
CA LYS A 68 6.70 12.65 -12.40
C LYS A 68 7.70 11.58 -11.98
N ARG A 69 8.91 11.99 -11.60
CA ARG A 69 9.95 11.06 -11.12
C ARG A 69 9.51 10.34 -9.85
N LEU A 70 8.93 11.05 -8.88
CA LEU A 70 8.43 10.45 -7.64
C LEU A 70 7.30 9.45 -7.93
N ALA A 71 6.31 9.83 -8.74
CA ALA A 71 5.20 8.96 -9.10
C ALA A 71 5.67 7.70 -9.85
N LEU A 72 6.65 7.83 -10.74
CA LEU A 72 7.21 6.70 -11.47
C LEU A 72 7.97 5.73 -10.56
N ALA A 73 8.80 6.26 -9.65
CA ALA A 73 9.55 5.46 -8.70
C ALA A 73 8.63 4.65 -7.77
N LEU A 74 7.60 5.32 -7.24
CA LEU A 74 6.60 4.69 -6.37
C LEU A 74 5.83 3.59 -7.10
N LYS A 75 5.31 3.85 -8.30
CA LYS A 75 4.62 2.84 -9.10
C LYS A 75 5.50 1.62 -9.36
N LYS A 76 6.76 1.82 -9.77
CA LYS A 76 7.69 0.71 -10.04
C LYS A 76 7.98 -0.14 -8.79
N ASN A 77 8.20 0.51 -7.64
CA ASN A 77 8.48 -0.22 -6.40
C ASN A 77 7.26 -1.01 -5.92
N LEU A 78 6.08 -0.40 -5.99
CA LEU A 78 4.82 -1.02 -5.57
C LEU A 78 4.44 -2.19 -6.46
N ILE A 79 4.55 -2.08 -7.78
CA ILE A 79 4.28 -3.19 -8.71
C ILE A 79 5.17 -4.40 -8.37
N LYS A 80 6.47 -4.18 -8.16
CA LYS A 80 7.41 -5.24 -7.79
C LYS A 80 7.04 -5.88 -6.45
N THR A 81 6.78 -5.04 -5.45
CA THR A 81 6.48 -5.49 -4.09
C THR A 81 5.16 -6.24 -4.01
N TRP A 82 4.13 -5.71 -4.67
CA TRP A 82 2.79 -6.26 -4.70
C TRP A 82 2.78 -7.65 -5.31
N ARG A 83 3.42 -7.81 -6.48
CA ARG A 83 3.60 -9.11 -7.13
C ARG A 83 4.17 -10.15 -6.16
N GLN A 84 5.20 -9.78 -5.41
CA GLN A 84 5.86 -10.67 -4.45
C GLN A 84 5.02 -11.01 -3.22
N THR A 85 4.04 -10.17 -2.89
CA THR A 85 3.15 -10.37 -1.73
C THR A 85 1.93 -11.21 -2.11
N GLU A 86 1.36 -11.01 -3.31
CA GLU A 86 0.28 -11.85 -3.86
C GLU A 86 0.73 -13.30 -4.08
N THR A 87 1.96 -13.53 -4.54
CA THR A 87 2.50 -14.90 -4.73
C THR A 87 2.57 -15.72 -3.43
N ARG A 88 2.53 -15.09 -2.25
CA ARG A 88 2.49 -15.81 -0.96
C ARG A 88 1.08 -16.18 -0.50
N ILE A 89 0.03 -15.62 -1.12
CA ILE A 89 -1.38 -15.81 -0.74
C ILE A 89 -2.09 -16.78 -1.70
N VAL A 90 -1.63 -16.92 -2.94
CA VAL A 90 -2.15 -17.91 -3.91
C VAL A 90 -1.16 -19.07 -4.05
N HIS A 91 -1.53 -20.24 -3.52
CA HIS A 91 -0.91 -21.49 -3.95
C HIS A 91 -1.13 -21.65 -5.46
N SER A 92 -0.02 -21.75 -6.19
CA SER A 92 0.11 -21.89 -7.63
C SER A 92 -0.70 -23.07 -8.20
N SER A 93 -1.92 -22.83 -8.67
CA SER A 93 -2.67 -23.86 -9.42
C SER A 93 -3.44 -23.36 -10.65
N SER A 94 -3.26 -22.10 -11.06
CA SER A 94 -3.75 -21.64 -12.37
C SER A 94 -2.59 -21.18 -13.27
N PRO A 95 -2.28 -21.92 -14.35
CA PRO A 95 -1.30 -21.52 -15.37
C PRO A 95 -1.62 -20.16 -16.04
N HIS A 96 -2.86 -19.69 -15.94
CA HIS A 96 -3.35 -18.49 -16.63
C HIS A 96 -3.07 -17.17 -15.89
N ALA A 97 -2.64 -17.21 -14.62
CA ALA A 97 -2.37 -16.00 -13.86
C ALA A 97 -1.13 -15.23 -14.37
N GLN A 98 -0.16 -15.90 -14.98
CA GLN A 98 1.04 -15.25 -15.54
C GLN A 98 0.79 -14.55 -16.88
N GLU A 99 -0.06 -15.11 -17.75
CA GLU A 99 -0.38 -14.52 -19.04
C GLU A 99 -1.32 -13.31 -18.91
N PHE A 100 -2.23 -13.33 -17.96
CA PHE A 100 -3.15 -12.21 -17.69
C PHE A 100 -2.42 -10.97 -17.14
N ASP A 101 -1.41 -11.19 -16.28
CA ASP A 101 -0.53 -10.14 -15.74
C ASP A 101 0.31 -9.45 -16.82
N SER A 102 0.58 -10.14 -17.94
CA SER A 102 1.43 -9.66 -19.04
C SER A 102 0.67 -8.82 -20.07
N SER A 103 -0.60 -9.15 -20.34
CA SER A 103 -1.43 -8.42 -21.31
C SER A 103 -2.24 -7.28 -20.68
N TYR A 104 -2.59 -7.34 -19.39
CA TYR A 104 -3.47 -6.36 -18.73
C TYR A 104 -2.86 -5.64 -17.52
N GLY A 105 -1.79 -6.17 -16.93
CA GLY A 105 -0.96 -5.52 -15.90
C GLY A 105 -1.68 -5.02 -14.63
N PRO A 106 -0.93 -4.76 -13.55
CA PRO A 106 -1.48 -4.12 -12.37
C PRO A 106 -1.63 -2.61 -12.65
N ALA A 107 -2.88 -2.16 -12.83
CA ALA A 107 -3.22 -0.76 -13.11
C ALA A 107 -3.02 0.13 -11.87
N TRP A 108 -1.77 0.29 -11.46
CA TRP A 108 -1.36 1.20 -10.38
C TRP A 108 -1.27 2.63 -10.90
N HIS A 109 -2.00 3.50 -10.23
CA HIS A 109 -2.00 4.93 -10.44
C HIS A 109 -1.29 5.61 -9.27
N CYS A 110 -0.60 6.71 -9.57
CA CYS A 110 0.05 7.53 -8.57
C CYS A 110 -0.11 9.00 -8.92
N ILE A 111 -0.69 9.76 -8.00
CA ILE A 111 -0.87 11.21 -8.10
C ILE A 111 0.01 11.85 -7.02
N VAL A 112 0.78 12.85 -7.42
CA VAL A 112 1.73 13.55 -6.54
C VAL A 112 1.59 15.05 -6.75
N GLY A 113 1.36 15.79 -5.67
CA GLY A 113 1.23 17.24 -5.73
C GLY A 113 1.24 17.89 -4.35
N THR A 114 1.23 19.23 -4.30
CA THR A 114 1.16 19.99 -3.05
C THR A 114 -0.28 20.32 -2.64
N SER A 115 -1.23 20.17 -3.56
CA SER A 115 -2.68 20.25 -3.34
C SER A 115 -3.41 19.58 -4.49
N PHE A 116 -4.36 18.69 -4.20
CA PHE A 116 -5.26 18.09 -5.19
C PHE A 116 -6.51 17.53 -4.50
N GLY A 117 -7.61 17.44 -5.26
CA GLY A 117 -8.79 16.64 -4.93
C GLY A 117 -8.93 15.49 -5.92
N SER A 118 -9.40 14.33 -5.47
CA SER A 118 -9.58 13.17 -6.33
C SER A 118 -10.74 12.30 -5.85
N TYR A 119 -11.49 11.74 -6.80
CA TYR A 119 -12.52 10.73 -6.56
C TYR A 119 -12.17 9.52 -7.44
N VAL A 120 -11.87 8.38 -6.81
CA VAL A 120 -11.37 7.19 -7.52
C VAL A 120 -12.07 5.93 -7.03
N THR A 121 -12.42 5.06 -7.96
CA THR A 121 -12.78 3.67 -7.67
C THR A 121 -11.51 2.83 -7.70
N HIS A 122 -11.29 2.02 -6.69
CA HIS A 122 -10.08 1.21 -6.55
C HIS A 122 -10.40 -0.21 -6.11
N SER A 123 -9.49 -1.13 -6.42
CA SER A 123 -9.50 -2.50 -5.92
C SER A 123 -9.13 -2.53 -4.44
N LEU A 124 -9.74 -3.46 -3.70
CA LEU A 124 -9.48 -3.67 -2.28
C LEU A 124 -8.00 -3.92 -1.98
N GLY A 125 -7.51 -3.31 -0.90
CA GLY A 125 -6.12 -3.41 -0.44
C GLY A 125 -5.12 -2.64 -1.32
N GLY A 126 -5.60 -1.94 -2.35
CA GLY A 126 -4.80 -1.26 -3.35
C GLY A 126 -4.68 0.24 -3.16
N PHE A 127 -5.22 0.82 -2.09
CA PHE A 127 -5.36 2.27 -1.91
C PHE A 127 -4.58 2.82 -0.71
N LEU A 128 -3.84 3.91 -0.97
CA LEU A 128 -3.06 4.62 0.03
C LEU A 128 -2.98 6.11 -0.33
N TYR A 129 -3.52 6.95 0.56
CA TYR A 129 -3.40 8.40 0.51
C TYR A 129 -2.66 8.91 1.75
N PHE A 130 -1.53 9.56 1.54
CA PHE A 130 -0.68 10.09 2.60
C PHE A 130 0.03 11.37 2.16
N SER A 131 0.66 12.03 3.13
CA SER A 131 1.55 13.16 2.86
C SER A 131 2.90 12.96 3.55
N ILE A 132 3.96 13.42 2.89
CA ILE A 132 5.29 13.60 3.48
C ILE A 132 5.60 15.09 3.39
N ASP A 133 5.82 15.73 4.55
CA ASP A 133 6.02 17.17 4.66
C ASP A 133 4.86 17.96 3.99
N LYS A 134 5.12 18.63 2.86
CA LYS A 134 4.11 19.39 2.08
C LYS A 134 3.66 18.67 0.78
N VAL A 135 4.13 17.45 0.56
CA VAL A 135 3.85 16.66 -0.64
C VAL A 135 2.78 15.62 -0.33
N TYR A 136 1.71 15.64 -1.11
CA TYR A 136 0.61 14.69 -1.06
C TYR A 136 0.80 13.62 -2.13
N ILE A 137 0.56 12.37 -1.75
CA ILE A 137 0.76 11.20 -2.58
C ILE A 137 -0.47 10.31 -2.46
N LEU A 138 -1.14 10.07 -3.59
CA LEU A 138 -2.27 9.15 -3.70
C LEU A 138 -1.90 8.00 -4.62
N LEU A 139 -1.95 6.78 -4.09
CA LEU A 139 -1.71 5.53 -4.78
C LEU A 139 -3.00 4.72 -4.79
N PHE A 140 -3.37 4.20 -5.96
CA PHE A 140 -4.52 3.31 -6.07
C PHE A 140 -4.36 2.30 -7.20
N LYS A 141 -4.85 1.08 -6.99
CA LYS A 141 -4.99 0.04 -8.02
C LYS A 141 -6.41 0.07 -8.56
N THR A 142 -6.60 0.11 -9.88
CA THR A 142 -7.94 -0.07 -10.49
C THR A 142 -8.18 -1.52 -10.86
N ALA A 143 -9.44 -1.95 -10.82
CA ALA A 143 -9.86 -3.20 -11.45
C ALA A 143 -9.81 -3.03 -12.97
N VAL A 144 -9.36 -4.07 -13.68
CA VAL A 144 -9.43 -4.14 -15.13
C VAL A 144 -10.38 -5.28 -15.45
N GLU A 145 -11.57 -4.96 -15.94
CA GLU A 145 -12.46 -6.00 -16.48
C GLU A 145 -11.97 -6.36 -17.88
N PRO A 146 -11.74 -7.65 -18.17
CA PRO A 146 -11.46 -8.07 -19.54
C PRO A 146 -12.69 -7.79 -20.41
N LEU A 147 -12.48 -7.14 -21.54
CA LEU A 147 -13.50 -7.08 -22.58
C LEU A 147 -13.46 -8.43 -23.31
N ASP A 148 -14.52 -9.23 -23.18
CA ASP A 148 -14.72 -10.40 -24.03
C ASP A 148 -14.93 -9.88 -25.46
N HIS A 149 -14.00 -10.20 -26.36
CA HIS A 149 -14.08 -9.93 -27.80
C HIS A 149 -14.27 -11.23 -28.57
#